data_AF-A0A9W8AHM5-F1
#
_entry.id   AF-A0A9W8AHM5-F1
#
_cell.length_a   1.000
_cell.length_b   1.000
_cell.length_c   1.000
_cell.angle_alpha   90.00
_cell.angle_beta   90.00
_cell.angle_gamma   90.00
#
_symmetry.space_group_name_H-M   'P 1'
#
loop_
_entity.id
_entity.type
_entity.pdbx_description
1 polymer ?
#
loop_
_entity_poly.entity_id
_entity_poly.type
_entity_poly.pdbx_seq_one_letter_code
_entity_poly.pdbx_strand_id
1 'polypeptide(L)'
;MRGIYEAIKPLDALTVEGLIRVWAHEALRLFQDRLVDESERRWTDELIDQVAQKHFPTIDHGEALRRPILFSNWLSRYYLPVEREELRDYAKARLKVFYEEELDVPLVLFNDVLDHVLRIDRVFRQMQGHLLLIGVSGSGKTTLSRFVAWMNGLSVFQIKVHNKYSGEDFDEDLRVVLRRAGCKGEKICFIMDESNVLDSGFLERMNTLLANAEVPGLFEGDEYSSLMSQCKEGAQREGLMLDSGEELYKWFTQQVMKNLHVVFTMNPPEGGLASRAATSPALFNRCVLDWFGDWSDQAFFQVGKEFTHTLDLDLPSYAAPSDFPVCYRELALPVTHRNAIVNAFVYVHQSLYEVNARL
;
A
#
# COMPACT_ATOMS: atom_id res chain seq x y z
N MET A 1 13.80 -7.80 11.34
CA MET A 1 14.90 -7.12 12.06
C MET A 1 15.04 -5.64 11.69
N ARG A 2 15.14 -5.24 10.41
CA ARG A 2 15.27 -3.80 10.06
C ARG A 2 14.12 -2.93 10.57
N GLY A 3 12.86 -3.33 10.37
CA GLY A 3 11.73 -2.51 10.84
C GLY A 3 11.64 -2.40 12.37
N ILE A 4 11.99 -3.46 13.11
CA ILE A 4 12.17 -3.40 14.57
C ILE A 4 13.24 -2.37 14.94
N TYR A 5 14.41 -2.42 14.28
CA TYR A 5 15.49 -1.47 14.53
C TYR A 5 15.06 -0.02 14.26
N GLU A 6 14.40 0.26 13.14
CA GLU A 6 13.93 1.62 12.80
C GLU A 6 12.86 2.13 13.77
N ALA A 7 11.99 1.25 14.29
CA ALA A 7 11.00 1.63 15.29
C ALA A 7 11.63 1.98 16.66
N ILE A 8 12.71 1.28 17.05
CA ILE A 8 13.34 1.44 18.37
C ILE A 8 14.44 2.49 18.38
N LYS A 9 15.19 2.63 17.27
CA LYS A 9 16.35 3.54 17.16
C LYS A 9 16.10 4.96 17.68
N PRO A 10 14.94 5.61 17.42
CA PRO A 10 14.71 6.97 17.90
C PRO A 10 14.20 7.05 19.35
N LEU A 11 13.96 5.93 20.03
CA LEU A 11 13.35 5.88 21.36
C LEU A 11 14.42 5.75 22.45
N ASP A 12 14.32 6.59 23.48
CA ASP A 12 15.24 6.54 24.63
C ASP A 12 14.93 5.38 25.60
N ALA A 13 13.67 4.96 25.65
CA ALA A 13 13.20 3.84 26.47
C ALA A 13 11.99 3.16 25.82
N LEU A 14 11.87 1.84 26.00
CA LEU A 14 10.74 1.04 25.55
C LEU A 14 10.48 -0.08 26.57
N THR A 15 9.23 -0.27 26.96
CA THR A 15 8.83 -1.39 27.83
C THR A 15 8.96 -2.73 27.10
N VAL A 16 8.96 -3.84 27.83
CA VAL A 16 9.00 -5.17 27.23
C VAL A 16 7.72 -5.40 26.40
N GLU A 17 6.58 -4.97 26.91
CA GLU A 17 5.28 -4.99 26.24
C GLU A 17 5.32 -4.18 24.93
N GLY A 18 5.90 -2.98 24.96
CA GLY A 18 6.07 -2.14 23.78
C GLY A 18 6.97 -2.78 22.73
N LEU A 19 8.05 -3.44 23.16
CA LEU A 19 8.94 -4.19 22.27
C LEU A 19 8.23 -5.38 21.62
N ILE A 20 7.45 -6.14 22.40
CA ILE A 20 6.65 -7.26 21.90
C ILE A 20 5.60 -6.76 20.90
N ARG A 21 4.96 -5.61 21.16
CA ARG A 21 4.01 -5.01 20.23
C ARG A 21 4.66 -4.62 18.89
N VAL A 22 5.85 -4.01 18.92
CA VAL A 22 6.63 -3.72 17.71
C VAL A 22 6.98 -5.01 16.96
N TRP A 23 7.43 -6.04 17.68
CA TRP A 23 7.73 -7.34 17.08
C TRP A 23 6.50 -7.98 16.42
N ALA A 24 5.35 -7.97 17.10
CA ALA A 24 4.10 -8.50 16.57
C ALA A 24 3.64 -7.73 15.32
N HIS A 25 3.70 -6.40 15.34
CA HIS A 25 3.44 -5.56 14.18
C HIS A 25 4.33 -5.94 12.98
N GLU A 26 5.63 -6.07 13.22
CA GLU A 26 6.61 -6.44 12.20
C GLU A 26 6.37 -7.85 11.65
N ALA A 27 5.94 -8.79 12.49
CA ALA A 27 5.55 -10.13 12.05
C ALA A 27 4.31 -10.07 11.15
N LEU A 28 3.27 -9.32 11.53
CA LEU A 28 2.07 -9.14 10.70
C LEU A 28 2.42 -8.51 9.35
N ARG A 29 3.25 -7.45 9.32
CA ARG A 29 3.65 -6.79 8.07
C ARG A 29 4.51 -7.66 7.14
N LEU A 30 5.28 -8.61 7.68
CA LEU A 30 6.14 -9.48 6.87
C LEU A 30 5.43 -10.75 6.40
N PHE A 31 4.62 -11.35 7.26
CA PHE A 31 4.02 -12.66 7.01
C PHE A 31 2.56 -12.56 6.62
N GLN A 32 1.75 -11.77 7.33
CA GLN A 32 0.31 -11.72 7.13
C GLN A 32 -0.08 -10.93 5.87
N ASP A 33 0.61 -9.83 5.57
CA ASP A 33 0.26 -8.95 4.44
C ASP A 33 0.36 -9.66 3.07
N ARG A 34 1.12 -10.76 2.99
CA ARG A 34 1.27 -11.61 1.79
C ARG A 34 0.17 -12.65 1.65
N LEU A 35 -0.64 -12.87 2.68
CA LEU A 35 -1.68 -13.88 2.71
C LEU A 35 -2.96 -13.37 2.06
N VAL A 36 -3.59 -14.27 1.31
CA VAL A 36 -4.81 -14.00 0.56
C VAL A 36 -6.03 -14.32 1.43
N ASP A 37 -6.05 -15.50 2.04
CA ASP A 37 -7.23 -16.03 2.70
C ASP A 37 -7.39 -15.51 4.14
N GLU A 38 -8.64 -15.22 4.54
CA GLU A 38 -8.96 -14.72 5.87
C GLU A 38 -8.59 -15.74 6.97
N SER A 39 -8.73 -17.04 6.68
CA SER A 39 -8.35 -18.13 7.60
C SER A 39 -6.84 -18.15 7.86
N GLU A 40 -6.02 -17.95 6.82
CA GLU A 40 -4.55 -17.90 6.93
C GLU A 40 -4.10 -16.65 7.71
N ARG A 41 -4.80 -15.51 7.50
CA ARG A 41 -4.54 -14.29 8.26
C ARG A 41 -4.82 -14.49 9.75
N ARG A 42 -5.97 -15.08 10.09
CA ARG A 42 -6.33 -15.43 11.48
C ARG A 42 -5.35 -16.42 12.10
N TRP A 43 -4.95 -17.46 11.36
CA TRP A 43 -3.93 -18.40 11.80
C TRP A 43 -2.61 -17.70 12.18
N THR A 44 -2.20 -16.70 11.38
CA THR A 44 -0.98 -15.93 11.68
C THR A 44 -1.14 -15.10 12.95
N ASP A 45 -2.30 -14.47 13.17
CA ASP A 45 -2.60 -13.74 14.41
C ASP A 45 -2.53 -14.66 15.64
N GLU A 46 -3.18 -15.83 15.57
CA GLU A 46 -3.18 -16.82 16.65
C GLU A 46 -1.77 -17.36 16.93
N LEU A 47 -0.98 -17.60 15.89
CA LEU A 47 0.40 -18.06 16.02
C LEU A 47 1.28 -17.01 16.72
N ILE A 48 1.14 -15.74 16.36
CA ILE A 48 1.88 -14.65 17.01
C ILE A 48 1.53 -14.59 18.50
N ASP A 49 0.25 -14.69 18.84
CA ASP A 49 -0.22 -14.67 20.22
C ASP A 49 0.31 -15.89 21.01
N GLN A 50 0.30 -17.10 20.41
CA GLN A 50 0.86 -18.31 21.02
C GLN A 50 2.37 -18.20 21.25
N VAL A 51 3.12 -17.64 20.30
CA VAL A 51 4.57 -17.43 20.42
C VAL A 51 4.85 -16.43 21.54
N ALA A 52 4.11 -15.33 21.62
CA ALA A 52 4.26 -14.36 22.70
C ALA A 52 3.99 -14.98 24.08
N GLN A 53 2.91 -15.77 24.20
CA GLN A 53 2.57 -16.51 25.44
C GLN A 53 3.67 -17.46 25.88
N LYS A 54 4.23 -18.19 24.92
CA LYS A 54 5.27 -19.19 25.21
C LYS A 54 6.59 -18.56 25.64
N HIS A 55 6.98 -17.46 25.00
CA HIS A 55 8.31 -16.86 25.18
C HIS A 55 8.35 -15.74 26.22
N PHE A 56 7.21 -15.09 26.51
CA PHE A 56 7.13 -13.95 27.42
C PHE A 56 5.97 -14.10 28.43
N PRO A 57 5.96 -15.14 29.27
CA PRO A 57 4.78 -15.50 30.08
C PRO A 57 4.42 -14.48 31.18
N THR A 58 5.32 -13.55 31.51
CA THR A 58 5.15 -12.62 32.64
C THR A 58 4.64 -11.23 32.24
N ILE A 59 4.50 -10.94 30.95
CA ILE A 59 4.07 -9.61 30.46
C ILE A 59 2.56 -9.50 30.35
N ASP A 60 2.02 -8.28 30.34
CA ASP A 60 0.60 -8.07 30.03
C ASP A 60 0.36 -8.24 28.52
N HIS A 61 -0.18 -9.39 28.14
CA HIS A 61 -0.47 -9.70 26.74
C HIS A 61 -1.68 -8.92 26.22
N GLY A 62 -2.61 -8.57 27.11
CA GLY A 62 -3.77 -7.77 26.77
C GLY A 62 -3.38 -6.36 26.36
N GLU A 63 -2.33 -5.80 26.97
CA GLU A 63 -1.72 -4.53 26.54
C GLU A 63 -0.86 -4.70 25.29
N ALA A 64 0.12 -5.63 25.31
CA ALA A 64 1.10 -5.77 24.25
C ALA A 64 0.46 -6.14 22.89
N LEU A 65 -0.51 -7.05 22.91
CA LEU A 65 -1.11 -7.64 21.71
C LEU A 65 -2.53 -7.15 21.43
N ARG A 66 -2.98 -6.07 22.09
CA ARG A 66 -4.31 -5.49 21.84
C ARG A 66 -4.50 -5.19 20.35
N ARG A 67 -5.52 -5.80 19.74
CA ARG A 67 -5.92 -5.48 18.36
C ARG A 67 -6.80 -4.21 18.34
N PRO A 68 -6.73 -3.38 17.29
CA PRO A 68 -5.82 -3.51 16.15
C PRO A 68 -4.37 -3.12 16.49
N ILE A 69 -3.40 -3.71 15.80
CA ILE A 69 -1.97 -3.37 15.93
C ILE A 69 -1.62 -2.44 14.76
N LEU A 70 -1.74 -1.14 15.00
CA LEU A 70 -1.46 -0.09 14.01
C LEU A 70 -0.26 0.75 14.47
N PHE A 71 0.59 1.11 13.51
CA PHE A 71 1.74 1.98 13.74
C PHE A 71 1.83 3.05 12.66
N SER A 72 2.15 4.27 13.07
CA SER A 72 2.31 5.41 12.16
C SER A 72 3.23 6.48 12.78
N ASN A 73 3.79 7.32 11.92
CA ASN A 73 4.46 8.57 12.28
C ASN A 73 3.69 9.80 11.76
N TRP A 74 2.40 9.65 11.46
CA TRP A 74 1.55 10.77 11.04
C TRP A 74 1.06 11.60 12.21
N LEU A 75 0.78 10.94 13.34
CA LEU A 75 0.30 11.59 14.57
C LEU A 75 1.44 12.06 15.49
N SER A 76 2.66 11.61 15.22
CA SER A 76 3.83 11.90 16.06
C SER A 76 5.11 11.94 15.21
N ARG A 77 6.18 12.53 15.75
CA ARG A 77 7.49 12.57 15.07
C ARG A 77 8.08 11.17 14.82
N TYR A 78 7.73 10.20 15.67
CA TYR A 78 8.32 8.87 15.67
C TYR A 78 7.32 7.81 15.18
N TYR A 79 7.84 6.67 14.74
CA TYR A 79 6.99 5.56 14.30
C TYR A 79 6.50 4.77 15.51
N LEU A 80 5.28 5.07 15.97
CA LEU A 80 4.72 4.61 17.23
C LEU A 80 3.36 3.91 17.02
N PRO A 81 2.89 3.13 18.02
CA PRO A 81 1.53 2.61 18.01
C PRO A 81 0.52 3.76 17.96
N VAL A 82 -0.55 3.59 17.20
CA VAL A 82 -1.63 4.59 17.07
C VAL A 82 -3.01 3.95 17.23
N GLU A 83 -3.95 4.71 17.77
CA GLU A 83 -5.35 4.30 17.86
C GLU A 83 -6.08 4.55 16.54
N ARG A 84 -6.98 3.63 16.17
CA ARG A 84 -7.63 3.64 14.86
C ARG A 84 -8.47 4.89 14.61
N GLU A 85 -9.22 5.35 15.61
CA GLU A 85 -10.12 6.50 15.42
C GLU A 85 -9.33 7.82 15.29
N GLU A 86 -8.27 8.01 16.08
CA GLU A 86 -7.37 9.17 15.92
C GLU A 86 -6.72 9.18 14.53
N LEU A 87 -6.28 8.00 14.05
CA LEU A 87 -5.76 7.85 12.70
C LEU A 87 -6.81 8.15 11.63
N ARG A 88 -8.06 7.70 11.83
CA ARG A 88 -9.18 7.96 10.92
C ARG A 88 -9.45 9.46 10.81
N ASP A 89 -9.52 10.15 11.93
CA ASP A 89 -9.77 11.59 11.97
C ASP A 89 -8.66 12.37 11.26
N TYR A 90 -7.40 12.01 11.52
CA TYR A 90 -6.26 12.59 10.82
C TYR A 90 -6.33 12.33 9.31
N ALA A 91 -6.55 11.08 8.89
CA ALA A 91 -6.65 10.73 7.48
C ALA A 91 -7.83 11.46 6.80
N LYS A 92 -8.97 11.62 7.49
CA LYS A 92 -10.14 12.36 6.99
C LYS A 92 -9.82 13.84 6.78
N ALA A 93 -9.07 14.45 7.70
CA ALA A 93 -8.62 15.83 7.55
C ALA A 93 -7.64 15.99 6.37
N ARG A 94 -6.69 15.06 6.20
CA ARG A 94 -5.74 15.06 5.08
C ARG A 94 -6.41 14.83 3.72
N LEU A 95 -7.42 13.96 3.66
CA LEU A 95 -8.18 13.71 2.44
C LEU A 95 -8.92 14.94 1.94
N LYS A 96 -9.46 15.79 2.84
CA LYS A 96 -10.10 17.04 2.43
C LYS A 96 -9.15 17.94 1.64
N VAL A 97 -7.94 18.14 2.15
CA VAL A 97 -6.90 18.94 1.48
C VAL A 97 -6.49 18.28 0.16
N PHE A 98 -6.32 16.95 0.17
CA PHE A 98 -5.98 16.20 -1.04
C PHE A 98 -7.03 16.33 -2.14
N TYR A 99 -8.32 16.44 -1.79
CA TYR A 99 -9.36 16.65 -2.81
C TYR A 99 -9.29 18.02 -3.46
N GLU A 100 -8.93 19.05 -2.69
CA GLU A 100 -8.77 20.42 -3.21
C GLU A 100 -7.56 20.52 -4.16
N GLU A 101 -6.53 19.72 -3.94
CA GLU A 101 -5.27 19.79 -4.70
C GLU A 101 -5.18 18.82 -5.88
N GLU A 102 -5.66 17.58 -5.73
CA GLU A 102 -5.30 16.46 -6.63
C GLU A 102 -6.47 15.68 -7.21
N LEU A 103 -7.61 15.54 -6.50
CA LEU A 103 -8.66 14.60 -6.89
C LEU A 103 -10.08 15.06 -6.54
N ASP A 104 -10.97 15.03 -7.52
CA ASP A 104 -12.39 15.41 -7.36
C ASP A 104 -13.31 14.22 -6.95
N VAL A 105 -12.73 13.10 -6.47
CA VAL A 105 -13.51 11.89 -6.12
C VAL A 105 -13.50 11.66 -4.62
N PRO A 106 -14.67 11.68 -3.95
CA PRO A 106 -14.75 11.43 -2.52
C PRO A 106 -14.47 9.95 -2.20
N LEU A 107 -13.39 9.70 -1.47
CA LEU A 107 -13.07 8.42 -0.85
C LEU A 107 -13.72 8.28 0.52
N VAL A 108 -14.22 7.08 0.81
CA VAL A 108 -14.74 6.70 2.11
C VAL A 108 -13.66 5.96 2.90
N LEU A 109 -13.35 6.44 4.11
CA LEU A 109 -12.39 5.80 5.01
C LEU A 109 -13.06 4.72 5.87
N PHE A 110 -12.83 3.46 5.51
CA PHE A 110 -13.17 2.29 6.32
C PHE A 110 -11.90 1.65 6.88
N ASN A 111 -12.04 0.66 7.77
CA ASN A 111 -10.93 0.09 8.53
C ASN A 111 -9.82 -0.45 7.61
N ASP A 112 -10.19 -1.22 6.60
CA ASP A 112 -9.23 -1.84 5.68
C ASP A 112 -8.46 -0.77 4.87
N VAL A 113 -9.09 0.37 4.53
CA VAL A 113 -8.41 1.50 3.87
C VAL A 113 -7.31 2.05 4.77
N LEU A 114 -7.58 2.24 6.07
CA LEU A 114 -6.57 2.73 7.02
C LEU A 114 -5.39 1.76 7.11
N ASP A 115 -5.65 0.46 7.10
CA ASP A 115 -4.61 -0.56 7.14
C ASP A 115 -3.76 -0.52 5.85
N HIS A 116 -4.40 -0.41 4.68
CA HIS A 116 -3.71 -0.30 3.39
C HIS A 116 -2.86 0.96 3.26
N VAL A 117 -3.37 2.13 3.66
CA VAL A 117 -2.58 3.37 3.56
C VAL A 117 -1.35 3.34 4.47
N LEU A 118 -1.43 2.71 5.64
CA LEU A 118 -0.27 2.51 6.52
C LEU A 118 0.74 1.53 5.93
N ARG A 119 0.28 0.47 5.25
CA ARG A 119 1.16 -0.47 4.53
C ARG A 119 1.90 0.24 3.39
N ILE A 120 1.19 0.99 2.56
CA ILE A 120 1.78 1.77 1.45
C ILE A 120 2.80 2.77 1.99
N ASP A 121 2.44 3.53 3.03
CA ASP A 121 3.30 4.55 3.65
C ASP A 121 4.60 3.94 4.19
N ARG A 122 4.49 2.79 4.85
CA ARG A 122 5.63 2.03 5.34
C ARG A 122 6.58 1.64 4.20
N VAL A 123 6.07 1.28 3.03
CA VAL A 123 6.90 0.90 1.88
C VAL A 123 7.59 2.12 1.27
N PHE A 124 6.89 3.24 1.10
CA PHE A 124 7.51 4.48 0.59
C PHE A 124 8.61 5.05 1.50
N ARG A 125 8.63 4.70 2.78
CA ARG A 125 9.72 5.08 3.70
C ARG A 125 10.99 4.22 3.54
N GLN A 126 10.94 3.13 2.78
CA GLN A 126 12.07 2.22 2.60
C GLN A 126 12.81 2.51 1.29
N MET A 127 14.15 2.38 1.33
CA MET A 127 14.98 2.31 0.13
C MET A 127 14.56 1.11 -0.73
N GLN A 128 14.42 1.31 -2.04
CA GLN A 128 13.83 0.32 -2.97
C GLN A 128 12.45 -0.19 -2.51
N GLY A 129 11.66 0.71 -1.89
CA GLY A 129 10.30 0.41 -1.49
C GLY A 129 9.36 0.36 -2.70
N HIS A 130 9.26 -0.82 -3.32
CA HIS A 130 8.33 -1.10 -4.41
C HIS A 130 7.10 -1.85 -3.89
N LEU A 131 5.93 -1.61 -4.48
CA LEU A 131 4.65 -2.19 -4.11
C LEU A 131 4.06 -3.00 -5.25
N LEU A 132 3.45 -4.12 -4.90
CA LEU A 132 2.57 -4.89 -5.76
C LEU A 132 1.19 -4.95 -5.10
N LEU A 133 0.23 -4.20 -5.64
CA LEU A 133 -1.13 -4.13 -5.14
C LEU A 133 -2.04 -5.03 -5.97
N ILE A 134 -2.65 -6.02 -5.31
CA ILE A 134 -3.54 -6.98 -5.96
C ILE A 134 -4.94 -6.88 -5.37
N GLY A 135 -5.92 -6.58 -6.20
CA GLY A 135 -7.32 -6.47 -5.78
C GLY A 135 -8.22 -6.12 -6.95
N VAL A 136 -9.53 -6.25 -6.78
CA VAL A 136 -10.49 -6.05 -7.89
C VAL A 136 -10.43 -4.63 -8.46
N SER A 137 -10.81 -4.47 -9.73
CA SER A 137 -10.96 -3.15 -10.35
C SER A 137 -11.89 -2.27 -9.50
N GLY A 138 -11.50 -1.02 -9.24
CA GLY A 138 -12.28 -0.11 -8.40
C GLY A 138 -12.05 -0.24 -6.90
N SER A 139 -11.24 -1.18 -6.42
CA SER A 139 -10.94 -1.32 -4.98
C SER A 139 -10.12 -0.19 -4.35
N GLY A 140 -9.72 0.81 -5.14
CA GLY A 140 -9.01 2.00 -4.66
C GLY A 140 -7.48 1.95 -4.73
N LYS A 141 -6.87 0.85 -5.22
CA LYS A 141 -5.39 0.64 -5.32
C LYS A 141 -4.63 1.90 -5.73
N THR A 142 -4.85 2.36 -6.96
CA THR A 142 -4.20 3.54 -7.55
C THR A 142 -4.48 4.81 -6.75
N THR A 143 -5.70 4.98 -6.27
CA THR A 143 -6.11 6.22 -5.60
C THR A 143 -5.48 6.32 -4.21
N LEU A 144 -5.43 5.23 -3.46
CA LEU A 144 -4.74 5.18 -2.17
C LEU A 144 -3.23 5.37 -2.33
N SER A 145 -2.61 4.78 -3.36
CA SER A 145 -1.18 5.01 -3.65
C SER A 145 -0.88 6.48 -3.95
N ARG A 146 -1.74 7.16 -4.72
CA ARG A 146 -1.62 8.60 -4.99
C ARG A 146 -1.78 9.42 -3.71
N PHE A 147 -2.78 9.10 -2.88
CA PHE A 147 -3.00 9.79 -1.61
C PHE A 147 -1.79 9.70 -0.68
N VAL A 148 -1.23 8.49 -0.53
CA VAL A 148 -0.07 8.28 0.34
C VAL A 148 1.20 8.88 -0.25
N ALA A 149 1.36 8.87 -1.59
CA ALA A 149 2.44 9.57 -2.26
C ALA A 149 2.38 11.08 -1.98
N TRP A 150 1.20 11.69 -2.13
CA TRP A 150 0.97 13.09 -1.81
C TRP A 150 1.28 13.40 -0.33
N MET A 151 0.82 12.58 0.60
CA MET A 151 1.14 12.76 2.03
C MET A 151 2.64 12.73 2.33
N ASN A 152 3.42 11.97 1.56
CA ASN A 152 4.86 11.84 1.72
C ASN A 152 5.67 12.78 0.81
N GLY A 153 5.01 13.65 0.05
CA GLY A 153 5.65 14.57 -0.89
C GLY A 153 6.34 13.86 -2.07
N LEU A 154 5.81 12.71 -2.50
CA LEU A 154 6.25 12.00 -3.70
C LEU A 154 5.44 12.53 -4.89
N SER A 155 6.12 12.87 -5.99
CA SER A 155 5.44 13.15 -7.24
C SER A 155 4.94 11.86 -7.86
N VAL A 156 3.71 11.86 -8.38
CA VAL A 156 3.15 10.70 -9.05
C VAL A 156 3.52 10.74 -10.53
N PHE A 157 4.06 9.63 -11.04
CA PHE A 157 4.24 9.42 -12.47
C PHE A 157 3.39 8.23 -12.91
N GLN A 158 2.68 8.38 -14.02
CA GLN A 158 1.87 7.35 -14.66
C GLN A 158 2.09 7.44 -16.16
N ILE A 159 2.38 6.29 -16.79
CA ILE A 159 2.48 6.22 -18.24
C ILE A 159 1.11 6.43 -18.88
N LYS A 160 1.09 7.15 -20.01
CA LYS A 160 -0.14 7.45 -20.76
C LYS A 160 -0.18 6.61 -22.01
N VAL A 161 -0.52 5.33 -21.83
CA VAL A 161 -0.58 4.38 -22.94
C VAL A 161 -1.72 4.73 -23.89
N HIS A 162 -1.43 4.74 -25.19
CA HIS A 162 -2.37 4.90 -26.28
C HIS A 162 -2.09 3.90 -27.40
N ASN A 163 -2.98 3.76 -28.39
CA ASN A 163 -2.88 2.71 -29.42
C ASN A 163 -1.56 2.68 -30.23
N LYS A 164 -0.81 3.78 -30.28
CA LYS A 164 0.49 3.88 -30.97
C LYS A 164 1.70 3.84 -30.02
N TYR A 165 1.48 3.57 -28.75
CA TYR A 165 2.52 3.62 -27.72
C TYR A 165 3.40 2.39 -27.90
N SER A 166 4.70 2.63 -28.01
CA SER A 166 5.71 1.62 -28.34
C SER A 166 6.68 1.40 -27.19
N GLY A 167 7.55 0.38 -27.34
CA GLY A 167 8.66 0.17 -26.40
C GLY A 167 9.64 1.34 -26.35
N GLU A 168 9.81 2.09 -27.45
CA GLU A 168 10.68 3.27 -27.48
C GLU A 168 10.10 4.43 -26.66
N ASP A 169 8.78 4.62 -26.72
CA ASP A 169 8.08 5.61 -25.88
C ASP A 169 8.23 5.26 -24.39
N PHE A 170 8.16 3.97 -24.06
CA PHE A 170 8.40 3.48 -22.70
C PHE A 170 9.83 3.68 -22.24
N ASP A 171 10.80 3.42 -23.10
CA ASP A 171 12.20 3.70 -22.80
C ASP A 171 12.42 5.18 -22.52
N GLU A 172 11.76 6.06 -23.26
CA GLU A 172 11.84 7.50 -23.00
C GLU A 172 11.18 7.90 -21.66
N ASP A 173 10.00 7.37 -21.36
CA ASP A 173 9.34 7.58 -20.06
C ASP A 173 10.23 7.09 -18.90
N LEU A 174 10.89 5.93 -19.06
CA LEU A 174 11.84 5.41 -18.09
C LEU A 174 13.07 6.33 -17.94
N ARG A 175 13.64 6.83 -19.04
CA ARG A 175 14.76 7.79 -18.99
C ARG A 175 14.37 9.04 -18.21
N VAL A 176 13.19 9.59 -18.47
CA VAL A 176 12.66 10.78 -17.79
C VAL A 176 12.51 10.52 -16.29
N VAL A 177 11.86 9.43 -15.91
CA VAL A 177 11.66 9.05 -14.49
C VAL A 177 13.00 8.85 -13.78
N LEU A 178 13.92 8.12 -14.40
CA LEU A 178 15.23 7.82 -13.81
C LEU A 178 16.10 9.07 -13.68
N ARG A 179 16.07 10.01 -14.63
CA ARG A 179 16.78 11.30 -14.49
C ARG A 179 16.20 12.16 -13.37
N ARG A 180 14.87 12.20 -13.23
CA ARG A 180 14.21 12.92 -12.14
C ARG A 180 14.58 12.33 -10.78
N ALA A 181 14.51 11.01 -10.64
CA ALA A 181 14.85 10.33 -9.38
C ALA A 181 16.36 10.37 -9.07
N GLY A 182 17.19 10.02 -10.05
CA GLY A 182 18.62 9.79 -9.89
C GLY A 182 19.50 11.03 -10.01
N CYS A 183 19.14 12.01 -10.84
CA CYS A 183 19.95 13.23 -11.02
C CYS A 183 19.39 14.43 -10.25
N LYS A 184 18.06 14.54 -10.13
CA LYS A 184 17.42 15.69 -9.48
C LYS A 184 17.06 15.44 -8.01
N GLY A 185 17.16 14.20 -7.54
CA GLY A 185 16.80 13.83 -6.17
C GLY A 185 15.29 13.87 -5.90
N GLU A 186 14.47 13.83 -6.95
CA GLU A 186 13.02 13.93 -6.83
C GLU A 186 12.43 12.58 -6.38
N LYS A 187 11.69 12.57 -5.27
CA LYS A 187 10.98 11.37 -4.82
C LYS A 187 9.76 11.13 -5.71
N ILE A 188 9.71 9.96 -6.34
CA ILE A 188 8.71 9.60 -7.34
C ILE A 188 7.97 8.32 -6.93
N CYS A 189 6.65 8.39 -6.97
CA CYS A 189 5.76 7.24 -6.99
C CYS A 189 5.37 6.94 -8.45
N PHE A 190 6.05 5.98 -9.06
CA PHE A 190 5.74 5.50 -10.39
C PHE A 190 4.66 4.42 -10.31
N ILE A 191 3.43 4.78 -10.66
CA ILE A 191 2.30 3.85 -10.68
C ILE A 191 2.15 3.27 -12.09
N MET A 192 2.10 1.95 -12.18
CA MET A 192 1.90 1.21 -13.42
C MET A 192 0.80 0.16 -13.22
N ASP A 193 -0.26 0.23 -14.04
CA ASP A 193 -1.30 -0.78 -14.03
C ASP A 193 -0.97 -1.92 -15.01
N GLU A 194 -1.37 -3.15 -14.68
CA GLU A 194 -1.22 -4.31 -15.54
C GLU A 194 -1.82 -4.08 -16.94
N SER A 195 -2.92 -3.33 -17.03
CA SER A 195 -3.54 -2.95 -18.31
C SER A 195 -2.67 -2.05 -19.18
N ASN A 196 -1.62 -1.44 -18.63
CA ASN A 196 -0.65 -0.64 -19.38
C ASN A 196 0.52 -1.46 -19.92
N VAL A 197 0.62 -2.76 -19.59
CA VAL A 197 1.66 -3.65 -20.10
C VAL A 197 1.26 -4.15 -21.49
N LEU A 198 1.91 -3.62 -22.53
CA LEU A 198 1.58 -3.97 -23.92
C LEU A 198 2.27 -5.26 -24.41
N ASP A 199 3.50 -5.49 -23.97
CA ASP A 199 4.30 -6.65 -24.38
C ASP A 199 5.27 -7.11 -23.27
N SER A 200 5.94 -8.23 -23.50
CA SER A 200 6.88 -8.83 -22.53
C SER A 200 8.14 -7.98 -22.28
N GLY A 201 8.55 -7.14 -23.23
CA GLY A 201 9.73 -6.28 -23.10
C GLY A 201 9.55 -5.20 -22.02
N PHE A 202 8.32 -4.75 -21.79
CA PHE A 202 8.00 -3.82 -20.68
C PHE A 202 8.29 -4.47 -19.34
N LEU A 203 7.80 -5.70 -19.13
CA LEU A 203 8.02 -6.44 -17.89
C LEU A 203 9.50 -6.76 -17.69
N GLU A 204 10.24 -7.05 -18.76
CA GLU A 204 11.69 -7.28 -18.68
C GLU A 204 12.43 -6.05 -18.14
N ARG A 205 12.15 -4.86 -18.70
CA ARG A 205 12.73 -3.59 -18.24
C ARG A 205 12.37 -3.29 -16.80
N MET A 206 11.10 -3.47 -16.44
CA MET A 206 10.63 -3.28 -15.07
C MET A 206 11.28 -4.28 -14.11
N ASN A 207 11.47 -5.53 -14.51
CA ASN A 207 12.12 -6.54 -13.68
C ASN A 207 13.57 -6.16 -13.38
N THR A 208 14.32 -5.67 -14.39
CA THR A 208 15.69 -5.21 -14.18
C THR A 208 15.75 -3.93 -13.34
N LEU A 209 14.83 -2.99 -13.57
CA LEU A 209 14.70 -1.78 -12.78
C LEU A 209 14.42 -2.08 -11.30
N LEU A 210 13.47 -2.96 -11.00
CA LEU A 210 13.12 -3.36 -9.64
C LEU A 210 14.27 -4.13 -8.95
N ALA A 211 15.06 -4.88 -9.71
CA ALA A 211 16.17 -5.65 -9.17
C ALA A 211 17.40 -4.79 -8.88
N ASN A 212 17.77 -3.92 -9.82
CA ASN A 212 19.08 -3.27 -9.87
C ASN A 212 19.01 -1.74 -9.79
N ALA A 213 17.81 -1.15 -9.81
CA ALA A 213 17.58 0.30 -9.94
C ALA A 213 18.19 0.89 -11.23
N GLU A 214 18.32 0.07 -12.26
CA GLU A 214 18.80 0.45 -13.59
C GLU A 214 18.21 -0.46 -14.66
N VAL A 215 18.28 0.00 -15.92
CA VAL A 215 17.89 -0.78 -17.10
C VAL A 215 19.08 -0.79 -18.06
N PRO A 216 19.77 -1.93 -18.24
CA PRO A 216 20.88 -2.05 -19.18
C PRO A 216 20.47 -1.68 -20.60
N GLY A 217 21.32 -0.93 -21.28
CA GLY A 217 21.08 -0.44 -22.65
C GLY A 217 20.07 0.70 -22.76
N LEU A 218 19.50 1.20 -21.65
CA LEU A 218 18.57 2.33 -21.69
C LEU A 218 19.26 3.66 -22.00
N PHE A 219 20.47 3.84 -21.45
CA PHE A 219 21.32 5.03 -21.67
C PHE A 219 22.57 4.62 -22.45
N GLU A 220 22.65 5.00 -23.72
CA GLU A 220 23.78 4.71 -24.62
C GLU A 220 24.21 5.96 -25.38
N GLY A 221 25.44 5.99 -25.88
CA GLY A 221 25.96 7.08 -26.72
C GLY A 221 25.78 8.48 -26.10
N ASP A 222 25.09 9.35 -26.83
CA ASP A 222 24.82 10.73 -26.42
C ASP A 222 23.94 10.81 -25.15
N GLU A 223 22.99 9.88 -24.99
CA GLU A 223 22.12 9.81 -23.81
C GLU A 223 22.91 9.49 -22.54
N TYR A 224 23.90 8.60 -22.63
CA TYR A 224 24.78 8.29 -21.49
C TYR A 224 25.66 9.48 -21.12
N SER A 225 26.23 10.17 -22.12
CA SER A 225 27.05 11.36 -21.88
C SER A 225 26.24 12.50 -21.25
N SER A 226 25.01 12.70 -21.72
CA SER A 226 24.03 13.63 -21.14
C SER A 226 23.68 13.26 -19.69
N LEU A 227 23.43 11.97 -19.41
CA LEU A 227 23.20 11.46 -18.06
C LEU A 227 24.38 11.77 -17.14
N MET A 228 25.62 11.46 -17.55
CA MET A 228 26.82 11.69 -16.73
C MET A 228 27.03 13.16 -16.38
N SER A 229 26.75 14.08 -17.31
CA SER A 229 26.77 15.52 -17.04
C SER A 229 25.77 15.90 -15.95
N GLN A 230 24.52 15.42 -16.05
CA GLN A 230 23.48 15.70 -15.05
C GLN A 230 23.78 15.06 -13.69
N CYS A 231 24.35 13.86 -13.67
CA CYS A 231 24.78 13.20 -12.44
C CYS A 231 25.88 13.98 -11.74
N LYS A 232 26.85 14.52 -12.51
CA LYS A 232 27.93 15.35 -11.95
C LYS A 232 27.38 16.61 -11.29
N GLU A 233 26.46 17.31 -11.94
CA GLU A 233 25.77 18.47 -11.36
C GLU A 233 24.94 18.11 -10.13
N GLY A 234 24.28 16.94 -10.14
CA GLY A 234 23.54 16.40 -8.99
C GLY A 234 24.44 16.11 -7.80
N ALA A 235 25.53 15.38 -8.01
CA ALA A 235 26.50 15.04 -6.97
C ALA A 235 27.16 16.30 -6.37
N GLN A 236 27.51 17.29 -7.21
CA GLN A 236 28.05 18.56 -6.75
C GLN A 236 27.07 19.35 -5.87
N ARG A 237 25.75 19.32 -6.18
CA ARG A 237 24.72 19.93 -5.33
C ARG A 237 24.62 19.27 -3.96
N GLU A 238 24.93 17.97 -3.85
CA GLU A 238 25.03 17.25 -2.57
C GLU A 238 26.41 17.41 -1.90
N GLY A 239 27.33 18.19 -2.49
CA GLY A 239 28.68 18.42 -1.95
C GLY A 239 29.66 17.27 -2.19
N LEU A 240 29.33 16.34 -3.09
CA LEU A 240 30.21 15.22 -3.47
C LEU A 240 31.05 15.60 -4.69
N MET A 241 32.34 15.34 -4.62
CA MET A 241 33.26 15.46 -5.75
C MET A 241 33.53 14.07 -6.32
N LEU A 242 32.83 13.72 -7.40
CA LEU A 242 32.98 12.45 -8.10
C LEU A 242 33.62 12.72 -9.47
N ASP A 243 34.75 12.06 -9.72
CA ASP A 243 35.60 12.36 -10.89
C ASP A 243 35.52 11.27 -11.96
N SER A 244 35.18 10.04 -11.59
CA SER A 244 35.05 8.92 -12.54
C SER A 244 33.60 8.69 -12.97
N GLY A 245 33.41 8.24 -14.22
CA GLY A 245 32.09 7.86 -14.73
C GLY A 245 31.45 6.70 -13.94
N GLU A 246 32.27 5.75 -13.46
CA GLU A 246 31.79 4.63 -12.65
C GLU A 246 31.24 5.09 -11.30
N GLU A 247 31.93 6.00 -10.61
CA GLU A 247 31.45 6.56 -9.34
C GLU A 247 30.17 7.39 -9.53
N LEU A 248 30.10 8.19 -10.60
CA LEU A 248 28.91 8.97 -10.95
C LEU A 248 27.70 8.07 -11.21
N TYR A 249 27.90 7.01 -11.99
CA TYR A 249 26.84 6.08 -12.33
C TYR A 249 26.39 5.28 -11.09
N LYS A 250 27.33 4.86 -10.24
CA LYS A 250 27.01 4.22 -8.95
C LYS A 250 26.22 5.14 -8.02
N TRP A 251 26.60 6.42 -7.93
CA TRP A 251 25.85 7.43 -7.18
C TRP A 251 24.43 7.60 -7.75
N PHE A 252 24.30 7.67 -9.08
CA PHE A 252 23.01 7.75 -9.75
C PHE A 252 22.10 6.58 -9.39
N THR A 253 22.60 5.34 -9.49
CA THR A 253 21.82 4.15 -9.11
C THR A 253 21.39 4.20 -7.64
N GLN A 254 22.25 4.67 -6.73
CA GLN A 254 21.88 4.85 -5.32
C GLN A 254 20.78 5.90 -5.12
N GLN A 255 20.80 6.99 -5.88
CA GLN A 255 19.74 8.00 -5.87
C GLN A 255 18.43 7.45 -6.43
N VAL A 256 18.48 6.65 -7.50
CA VAL A 256 17.29 5.94 -8.01
C VAL A 256 16.72 5.02 -6.92
N MET A 257 17.56 4.20 -6.27
CA MET A 257 17.12 3.32 -5.18
C MET A 257 16.46 4.08 -4.01
N LYS A 258 16.89 5.32 -3.75
CA LYS A 258 16.38 6.15 -2.66
C LYS A 258 15.06 6.84 -2.99
N ASN A 259 14.93 7.28 -4.24
CA ASN A 259 13.91 8.25 -4.62
C ASN A 259 12.81 7.62 -5.49
N LEU A 260 13.06 6.49 -6.15
CA LEU A 260 12.07 5.82 -6.99
C LEU A 260 11.32 4.72 -6.24
N HIS A 261 10.01 4.87 -6.16
CA HIS A 261 9.08 3.87 -5.66
C HIS A 261 8.17 3.43 -6.81
N VAL A 262 8.14 2.14 -7.08
CA VAL A 262 7.30 1.59 -8.16
C VAL A 262 6.10 0.96 -7.52
N VAL A 263 4.90 1.30 -7.97
CA VAL A 263 3.64 0.70 -7.53
C VAL A 263 3.01 0.01 -8.71
N PHE A 264 3.05 -1.32 -8.70
CA PHE A 264 2.38 -2.14 -9.70
C PHE A 264 0.98 -2.48 -9.22
N THR A 265 -0.04 -2.23 -10.04
CA THR A 265 -1.43 -2.59 -9.73
C THR A 265 -1.92 -3.67 -10.69
N MET A 266 -2.53 -4.73 -10.16
CA MET A 266 -3.13 -5.80 -10.96
C MET A 266 -4.42 -6.32 -10.34
N ASN A 267 -5.22 -6.99 -11.18
CA ASN A 267 -6.35 -7.75 -10.70
C ASN A 267 -5.89 -9.12 -10.17
N PRO A 268 -6.65 -9.74 -9.24
CA PRO A 268 -6.35 -11.09 -8.79
C PRO A 268 -6.29 -12.06 -10.00
N PRO A 269 -5.19 -12.80 -10.18
CA PRO A 269 -5.04 -13.69 -11.34
C PRO A 269 -5.95 -14.92 -11.25
N GLU A 270 -6.62 -15.24 -12.36
CA GLU A 270 -7.39 -16.49 -12.51
C GLU A 270 -6.42 -17.69 -12.45
N GLY A 271 -6.49 -18.49 -11.39
CA GLY A 271 -5.56 -19.59 -11.13
C GLY A 271 -4.48 -19.31 -10.06
N GLY A 272 -4.55 -18.16 -9.38
CA GLY A 272 -3.71 -17.81 -8.25
C GLY A 272 -2.36 -17.18 -8.62
N LEU A 273 -1.64 -16.66 -7.62
CA LEU A 273 -0.44 -15.84 -7.84
C LEU A 273 0.72 -16.61 -8.48
N ALA A 274 0.76 -17.94 -8.35
CA ALA A 274 1.91 -18.75 -8.74
C ALA A 274 2.24 -18.66 -10.25
N SER A 275 1.21 -18.58 -11.11
CA SER A 275 1.38 -18.50 -12.56
C SER A 275 2.02 -17.16 -12.99
N ARG A 276 1.59 -16.06 -12.38
CA ARG A 276 2.16 -14.71 -12.58
C ARG A 276 3.55 -14.57 -11.95
N ALA A 277 3.79 -15.22 -10.81
CA ALA A 277 5.10 -15.21 -10.16
C ALA A 277 6.19 -15.87 -11.02
N ALA A 278 5.84 -16.91 -11.78
CA ALA A 278 6.77 -17.57 -12.69
C ALA A 278 7.19 -16.68 -13.87
N THR A 279 6.29 -15.82 -14.36
CA THR A 279 6.54 -14.94 -15.52
C THR A 279 7.24 -13.64 -15.14
N SER A 280 7.18 -13.21 -13.88
CA SER A 280 7.86 -11.99 -13.42
C SER A 280 8.38 -12.10 -11.99
N PRO A 281 9.49 -12.83 -11.77
CA PRO A 281 9.99 -13.11 -10.43
C PRO A 281 10.39 -11.85 -9.64
N ALA A 282 10.89 -10.80 -10.31
CA ALA A 282 11.31 -9.59 -9.62
C ALA A 282 10.12 -8.81 -9.04
N LEU A 283 8.95 -8.82 -9.70
CA LEU A 283 7.72 -8.23 -9.14
C LEU A 283 7.37 -8.85 -7.78
N PHE A 284 7.44 -10.16 -7.64
CA PHE A 284 7.06 -10.85 -6.39
C PHE A 284 8.18 -10.87 -5.34
N ASN A 285 9.45 -10.83 -5.76
CA ASN A 285 10.59 -10.92 -4.84
C ASN A 285 11.11 -9.55 -4.37
N ARG A 286 10.90 -8.49 -5.16
CA ARG A 286 11.41 -7.14 -4.86
C ARG A 286 10.32 -6.17 -4.43
N CYS A 287 9.06 -6.42 -4.79
CA CYS A 287 7.96 -5.62 -4.28
C CYS A 287 7.40 -6.21 -2.99
N VAL A 288 6.95 -5.32 -2.10
CA VAL A 288 6.07 -5.68 -1.01
C VAL A 288 4.68 -5.90 -1.58
N LEU A 289 4.19 -7.13 -1.44
CA LEU A 289 2.85 -7.49 -1.86
C LEU A 289 1.84 -7.02 -0.80
N ASP A 290 0.84 -6.27 -1.22
CA ASP A 290 -0.33 -5.94 -0.41
C ASP A 290 -1.60 -6.41 -1.12
N TRP A 291 -2.24 -7.40 -0.52
CA TRP A 291 -3.47 -7.98 -1.05
C TRP A 291 -4.68 -7.20 -0.56
N PHE A 292 -5.17 -6.33 -1.44
CA PHE A 292 -6.45 -5.61 -1.30
C PHE A 292 -7.63 -6.55 -1.45
N GLY A 293 -7.53 -7.52 -2.36
CA GLY A 293 -8.62 -8.45 -2.64
C GLY A 293 -9.90 -7.75 -3.08
N ASP A 294 -11.03 -8.27 -2.61
CA ASP A 294 -12.32 -7.63 -2.67
C ASP A 294 -12.69 -7.03 -1.30
N TRP A 295 -13.68 -6.16 -1.26
CA TRP A 295 -14.13 -5.54 -0.02
C TRP A 295 -14.81 -6.56 0.89
N SER A 296 -14.47 -6.47 2.19
CA SER A 296 -15.11 -7.28 3.23
C SER A 296 -16.58 -6.87 3.46
N ASP A 297 -17.35 -7.74 4.10
CA ASP A 297 -18.69 -7.41 4.61
C ASP A 297 -18.66 -6.20 5.56
N GLN A 298 -17.59 -6.09 6.38
CA GLN A 298 -17.34 -4.91 7.21
C GLN A 298 -17.11 -3.65 6.35
N ALA A 299 -16.29 -3.73 5.30
CA ALA A 299 -16.02 -2.61 4.39
C ALA A 299 -17.32 -2.12 3.73
N PHE A 300 -18.11 -3.02 3.14
CA PHE A 300 -19.40 -2.65 2.54
C PHE A 300 -20.35 -2.02 3.57
N PHE A 301 -20.40 -2.57 4.77
CA PHE A 301 -21.24 -2.02 5.85
C PHE A 301 -20.77 -0.61 6.26
N GLN A 302 -19.47 -0.38 6.45
CA GLN A 302 -18.94 0.93 6.81
C GLN A 302 -19.15 1.96 5.71
N VAL A 303 -18.97 1.58 4.44
CA VAL A 303 -19.22 2.44 3.29
C VAL A 303 -20.69 2.81 3.18
N GLY A 304 -21.60 1.83 3.29
CA GLY A 304 -23.04 2.08 3.29
C GLY A 304 -23.48 2.97 4.45
N LYS A 305 -22.86 2.82 5.63
CA LYS A 305 -23.12 3.68 6.79
C LYS A 305 -22.66 5.11 6.57
N GLU A 306 -21.47 5.34 5.99
CA GLU A 306 -20.99 6.70 5.69
C GLU A 306 -21.91 7.39 4.67
N PHE A 307 -22.29 6.70 3.58
CA PHE A 307 -23.16 7.30 2.56
C PHE A 307 -24.59 7.56 3.03
N THR A 308 -25.09 6.78 3.99
CA THR A 308 -26.41 7.00 4.57
C THR A 308 -26.41 7.95 5.76
N HIS A 309 -25.24 8.37 6.26
CA HIS A 309 -25.12 9.17 7.49
C HIS A 309 -25.91 10.49 7.43
N THR A 310 -25.99 11.12 6.26
CA THR A 310 -26.71 12.39 6.06
C THR A 310 -28.22 12.22 5.88
N LEU A 311 -28.70 10.99 5.72
CA LEU A 311 -30.12 10.68 5.55
C LEU A 311 -30.78 10.44 6.92
N ASP A 312 -32.00 10.97 7.09
CA ASP A 312 -32.84 10.69 8.25
C ASP A 312 -33.49 9.30 8.11
N LEU A 313 -32.82 8.30 8.69
CA LEU A 313 -33.23 6.89 8.64
C LEU A 313 -33.53 6.34 10.04
N ASP A 314 -33.48 7.16 11.08
CA ASP A 314 -33.60 6.68 12.45
C ASP A 314 -35.08 6.54 12.83
N LEU A 315 -35.51 5.29 13.06
CA LEU A 315 -36.90 4.97 13.42
C LEU A 315 -36.91 4.28 14.79
N PRO A 316 -37.19 5.01 15.89
CA PRO A 316 -37.17 4.44 17.24
C PRO A 316 -38.18 3.31 17.47
N SER A 317 -39.26 3.29 16.68
CA SER A 317 -40.30 2.25 16.74
C SER A 317 -39.96 0.98 15.95
N TYR A 318 -38.82 0.96 15.26
CA TYR A 318 -38.41 -0.21 14.49
C TYR A 318 -38.06 -1.36 15.43
N ALA A 319 -38.65 -2.53 15.17
CA ALA A 319 -38.29 -3.79 15.79
C ALA A 319 -37.85 -4.76 14.69
N ALA A 320 -36.63 -5.29 14.83
CA ALA A 320 -36.14 -6.31 13.90
C ALA A 320 -36.99 -7.59 14.02
N PRO A 321 -37.30 -8.27 12.91
CA PRO A 321 -37.94 -9.58 12.95
C PRO A 321 -37.09 -10.59 13.73
N SER A 322 -37.73 -11.63 14.30
CA SER A 322 -37.04 -12.66 15.10
C SER A 322 -36.00 -13.45 14.31
N ASP A 323 -36.18 -13.57 13.00
CA ASP A 323 -35.33 -14.25 12.02
C ASP A 323 -34.55 -13.24 11.15
N PHE A 324 -34.08 -12.13 11.75
CA PHE A 324 -33.36 -11.10 11.00
C PHE A 324 -32.09 -11.65 10.33
N PRO A 325 -31.96 -11.57 8.99
CA PRO A 325 -30.79 -12.08 8.28
C PRO A 325 -29.59 -11.16 8.50
N VAL A 326 -28.49 -11.72 9.03
CA VAL A 326 -27.26 -10.98 9.31
C VAL A 326 -26.24 -11.26 8.20
N CYS A 327 -25.84 -10.21 7.48
CA CYS A 327 -24.85 -10.29 6.39
C CYS A 327 -23.49 -9.75 6.81
N TYR A 328 -23.48 -8.70 7.65
CA TYR A 328 -22.26 -8.27 8.33
C TYR A 328 -22.05 -9.08 9.61
N ARG A 329 -20.98 -9.86 9.67
CA ARG A 329 -20.72 -10.86 10.73
C ARG A 329 -20.64 -10.30 12.15
N GLU A 330 -20.26 -9.04 12.32
CA GLU A 330 -20.12 -8.40 13.64
C GLU A 330 -21.27 -7.41 13.94
N LEU A 331 -22.39 -7.54 13.23
CA LEU A 331 -23.55 -6.68 13.44
C LEU A 331 -24.13 -6.87 14.86
N ALA A 332 -24.13 -5.80 15.66
CA ALA A 332 -24.68 -5.82 17.00
C ALA A 332 -26.22 -5.93 16.98
N LEU A 333 -26.75 -6.85 17.80
CA LEU A 333 -28.19 -7.05 18.00
C LEU A 333 -28.63 -6.55 19.39
N PRO A 334 -29.83 -5.96 19.54
CA PRO A 334 -30.83 -5.69 18.50
C PRO A 334 -30.39 -4.59 17.53
N VAL A 335 -30.68 -4.76 16.23
CA VAL A 335 -30.29 -3.79 15.20
C VAL A 335 -31.19 -2.55 15.21
N THR A 336 -30.58 -1.40 14.96
CA THR A 336 -31.32 -0.16 14.68
C THR A 336 -31.88 -0.20 13.25
N HIS A 337 -32.90 0.62 12.95
CA HIS A 337 -33.48 0.72 11.61
C HIS A 337 -32.42 1.05 10.55
N ARG A 338 -31.56 2.03 10.83
CA ARG A 338 -30.43 2.40 9.98
C ARG A 338 -29.50 1.22 9.71
N ASN A 339 -29.07 0.51 10.76
CA ASN A 339 -28.18 -0.65 10.60
C ASN A 339 -28.86 -1.79 9.83
N ALA A 340 -30.18 -1.96 9.98
CA ALA A 340 -30.94 -2.94 9.22
C ALA A 340 -30.97 -2.62 7.72
N ILE A 341 -31.15 -1.34 7.35
CA ILE A 341 -31.09 -0.88 5.95
C ILE A 341 -29.69 -1.11 5.38
N VAL A 342 -28.63 -0.72 6.09
CA VAL A 342 -27.25 -0.91 5.61
C VAL A 342 -26.93 -2.39 5.46
N ASN A 343 -27.34 -3.24 6.41
CA ASN A 343 -27.18 -4.70 6.30
C ASN A 343 -27.90 -5.26 5.05
N ALA A 344 -29.09 -4.74 4.71
CA ALA A 344 -29.80 -5.12 3.49
C ALA A 344 -29.05 -4.68 2.22
N PHE A 345 -28.36 -3.54 2.22
CA PHE A 345 -27.51 -3.13 1.09
C PHE A 345 -26.34 -4.09 0.88
N VAL A 346 -25.69 -4.51 1.98
CA VAL A 346 -24.62 -5.53 1.94
C VAL A 346 -25.17 -6.84 1.36
N TYR A 347 -26.36 -7.28 1.79
CA TYR A 347 -27.00 -8.47 1.27
C TYR A 347 -27.23 -8.41 -0.26
N VAL A 348 -27.81 -7.32 -0.74
CA VAL A 348 -28.06 -7.13 -2.18
C VAL A 348 -26.74 -7.21 -2.96
N HIS A 349 -25.69 -6.57 -2.45
CA HIS A 349 -24.39 -6.62 -3.09
C HIS A 349 -23.79 -8.03 -3.14
N GLN A 350 -23.78 -8.75 -2.01
CA GLN A 350 -23.29 -10.13 -1.93
C GLN A 350 -24.09 -11.09 -2.82
N SER A 351 -25.42 -10.90 -2.92
CA SER A 351 -26.27 -11.74 -3.77
C SER A 351 -25.90 -11.67 -5.25
N LEU A 352 -25.37 -10.52 -5.73
CA LEU A 352 -24.91 -10.38 -7.11
C LEU A 352 -23.65 -11.22 -7.38
N TYR A 353 -22.74 -11.35 -6.41
CA TYR A 353 -21.58 -12.24 -6.54
C TYR A 353 -22.00 -13.70 -6.67
N GLU A 354 -22.95 -14.14 -5.84
CA GLU A 354 -23.47 -15.50 -5.91
C GLU A 354 -24.16 -15.79 -7.24
N VAL A 355 -24.91 -14.83 -7.78
CA VAL A 355 -25.55 -14.96 -9.08
C VAL A 355 -24.51 -15.00 -10.20
N ASN A 356 -23.53 -14.10 -10.18
CA ASN A 356 -22.47 -14.07 -11.19
C ASN A 356 -21.62 -15.34 -11.18
N ALA A 357 -21.39 -15.97 -10.02
CA ALA A 357 -20.69 -17.24 -9.93
C ALA A 357 -21.48 -18.43 -10.53
N ARG A 358 -22.79 -18.27 -10.78
CA ARG A 358 -23.66 -19.28 -11.39
C ARG A 358 -23.88 -19.06 -12.89
N LEU A 359 -23.53 -17.88 -13.41
CA LEU A 359 -23.57 -17.53 -14.84
C LEU A 359 -22.26 -17.97 -15.50
#